data_AF-A0A3R6DC70-F1
#
_entry.id   AF-A0A3R6DC70-F1
#
_cell.length_a   1.000
_cell.length_b   1.000
_cell.length_c   1.000
_cell.angle_alpha   90.00
_cell.angle_beta   90.00
_cell.angle_gamma   90.00
#
_symmetry.space_group_name_H-M   'P 1'
#
loop_
_entity.id
_entity.type
_entity.pdbx_description
1 polymer ?
#
loop_
_entity_poly.entity_id
_entity_poly.type
_entity_poly.pdbx_seq_one_letter_code
_entity_poly.pdbx_strand_id
1 'polypeptide(L)'
;MEIRVPVFAGRRILKKESLWDIRDYTYAGWQLYYADHTDGLLKGCEIHTEDGRLVIGKGMLKFHDFIYLLMEEEEVAYQPKNRWQVLKAEFLEDDTNLDYKAYRVRFFLDEELELGENQMEMCRFYLREGSTLRDSYKNFADMSTEYDTVNLICATVAGVGEKTLHPVVVKQFGEEIWNAKEKETSDFAFSYMIASSKGKIERQSIIRYLQDKGRKESEKILSEWDNNMIYAEMERILRHRGTGHGKGYDRKMIYVE
;
A
#
# COMPACT_ATOMS: atom_id res chain seq x y z
N MET A 1 -11.52 -17.96 -30.22
CA MET A 1 -11.02 -16.67 -29.70
C MET A 1 -10.07 -16.12 -30.74
N GLU A 2 -10.26 -14.88 -31.18
CA GLU A 2 -9.42 -14.21 -32.18
C GLU A 2 -8.87 -12.91 -31.55
N ILE A 3 -7.55 -12.72 -31.57
CA ILE A 3 -6.91 -11.46 -31.15
C ILE A 3 -6.50 -10.74 -32.44
N ARG A 4 -7.10 -9.58 -32.69
CA ARG A 4 -6.78 -8.75 -33.85
C ARG A 4 -5.77 -7.68 -33.45
N VAL A 5 -4.59 -7.72 -34.05
CA VAL A 5 -3.58 -6.67 -33.91
C VAL A 5 -3.53 -5.90 -35.23
N PRO A 6 -3.93 -4.62 -35.26
CA PRO A 6 -3.94 -3.85 -36.51
C PRO A 6 -2.53 -3.70 -37.09
N VAL A 7 -2.42 -3.89 -38.41
CA VAL A 7 -1.17 -3.67 -39.14
C VAL A 7 -1.19 -2.27 -39.74
N PHE A 8 -0.41 -1.37 -39.13
CA PHE A 8 -0.19 -0.01 -39.65
C PHE A 8 0.92 -0.02 -40.70
N ALA A 9 0.54 0.18 -41.95
CA ALA A 9 1.47 0.24 -43.07
C ALA A 9 0.99 1.27 -44.09
N GLY A 10 1.94 1.80 -44.86
CA GLY A 10 1.63 2.71 -45.97
C GLY A 10 0.60 2.10 -46.93
N ARG A 11 -0.32 2.93 -47.43
CA ARG A 11 -1.42 2.56 -48.34
C ARG A 11 -2.51 1.66 -47.72
N ARG A 12 -2.59 1.55 -46.40
CA ARG A 12 -3.72 0.93 -45.69
C ARG A 12 -4.61 2.00 -45.07
N ILE A 13 -5.93 1.74 -45.02
CA ILE A 13 -6.91 2.64 -44.40
C ILE A 13 -6.97 2.33 -42.91
N LEU A 14 -6.81 3.35 -42.06
CA LEU A 14 -7.08 3.28 -40.64
C LEU A 14 -8.60 3.21 -40.42
N LYS A 15 -9.07 2.12 -39.82
CA LYS A 15 -10.49 1.92 -39.52
C LYS A 15 -10.78 2.16 -38.04
N LYS A 16 -11.99 2.59 -37.71
CA LYS A 16 -12.41 2.75 -36.30
C LYS A 16 -12.29 1.45 -35.52
N GLU A 17 -12.55 0.31 -36.17
CA GLU A 17 -12.42 -1.01 -35.56
C GLU A 17 -10.98 -1.32 -35.16
N SER A 18 -9.98 -0.80 -35.91
CA SER A 18 -8.57 -0.93 -35.54
C SER A 18 -8.22 -0.15 -34.27
N LEU A 19 -8.86 1.01 -34.06
CA LEU A 19 -8.69 1.77 -32.82
C LEU A 19 -9.36 1.06 -31.64
N TRP A 20 -10.53 0.46 -31.87
CA TRP A 20 -11.20 -0.36 -30.85
C TRP A 20 -10.36 -1.59 -30.49
N ASP A 21 -9.81 -2.31 -31.46
CA ASP A 21 -8.95 -3.48 -31.21
C ASP A 21 -7.73 -3.11 -30.33
N ILE A 22 -7.11 -1.96 -30.56
CA ILE A 22 -5.97 -1.49 -29.75
C ILE A 22 -6.42 -1.08 -28.35
N ARG A 23 -7.47 -0.26 -28.24
CA ARG A 23 -8.02 0.18 -26.95
C ARG A 23 -8.37 -1.05 -26.11
N ASP A 24 -9.15 -1.96 -26.67
CA ASP A 24 -9.66 -3.12 -25.95
C ASP A 24 -8.52 -4.06 -25.56
N TYR A 25 -7.53 -4.29 -26.44
CA TYR A 25 -6.34 -5.08 -26.07
C TYR A 25 -5.55 -4.46 -24.92
N THR A 26 -5.34 -3.13 -24.93
CA THR A 26 -4.58 -2.44 -23.89
C THR A 26 -5.30 -2.44 -22.54
N TYR A 27 -6.59 -2.11 -22.50
CA TYR A 27 -7.36 -2.08 -21.25
C TYR A 27 -7.65 -3.48 -20.73
N ALA A 28 -8.12 -4.40 -21.59
CA ALA A 28 -8.42 -5.77 -21.19
C ALA A 28 -7.15 -6.50 -20.72
N GLY A 29 -5.99 -6.20 -21.31
CA GLY A 29 -4.71 -6.76 -20.87
C GLY A 29 -4.43 -6.47 -19.40
N TRP A 30 -4.59 -5.21 -18.96
CA TRP A 30 -4.39 -4.84 -17.55
C TRP A 30 -5.46 -5.39 -16.62
N GLN A 31 -6.73 -5.37 -17.06
CA GLN A 31 -7.83 -5.95 -16.29
C GLN A 31 -7.63 -7.44 -16.05
N LEU A 32 -7.19 -8.19 -17.07
CA LEU A 32 -6.88 -9.61 -16.95
C LEU A 32 -5.64 -9.86 -16.09
N TYR A 33 -4.61 -9.04 -16.23
CA TYR A 33 -3.36 -9.19 -15.47
C TYR A 33 -3.57 -8.95 -13.95
N TYR A 34 -4.47 -8.04 -13.58
CA TYR A 34 -4.80 -7.72 -12.19
C TYR A 34 -6.19 -8.21 -11.77
N ALA A 35 -6.75 -9.20 -12.48
CA ALA A 35 -8.11 -9.68 -12.25
C ALA A 35 -8.30 -10.24 -10.83
N ASP A 36 -7.27 -10.93 -10.34
CA ASP A 36 -7.19 -11.56 -9.02
C ASP A 36 -6.74 -10.61 -7.91
N HIS A 37 -6.36 -9.38 -8.23
CA HIS A 37 -5.95 -8.39 -7.25
C HIS A 37 -7.16 -7.68 -6.63
N THR A 38 -7.04 -7.36 -5.34
CA THR A 38 -7.98 -6.49 -4.63
C THR A 38 -7.80 -5.02 -5.00
N ASP A 39 -8.75 -4.19 -4.58
CA ASP A 39 -8.63 -2.73 -4.69
C ASP A 39 -7.50 -2.19 -3.80
N GLY A 40 -6.74 -1.24 -4.35
CA GLY A 40 -5.61 -0.61 -3.67
C GLY A 40 -4.47 -0.21 -4.59
N LEU A 41 -3.36 0.17 -3.97
CA LEU A 41 -2.09 0.50 -4.62
C LEU A 41 -1.48 -0.76 -5.26
N LEU A 42 -1.24 -0.73 -6.58
CA LEU A 42 -0.60 -1.84 -7.31
C LEU A 42 0.91 -1.65 -7.46
N LYS A 43 1.32 -0.44 -7.89
CA LYS A 43 2.73 -0.12 -8.20
C LYS A 43 2.94 1.39 -8.25
N GLY A 44 4.08 1.86 -7.74
CA GLY A 44 4.36 3.29 -7.71
C GLY A 44 3.50 3.97 -6.64
N CYS A 45 3.05 5.20 -6.91
CA CYS A 45 2.29 6.00 -5.95
C CYS A 45 3.07 6.21 -4.64
N GLU A 46 4.39 6.38 -4.75
CA GLU A 46 5.26 6.68 -3.62
C GLU A 46 4.88 8.05 -3.05
N ILE A 47 4.80 8.15 -1.73
CA ILE A 47 4.38 9.36 -1.04
C ILE A 47 5.61 10.03 -0.46
N HIS A 48 5.83 11.28 -0.85
CA HIS A 48 6.93 12.11 -0.39
C HIS A 48 6.43 13.40 0.23
N THR A 49 7.18 13.93 1.20
CA THR A 49 6.89 15.24 1.79
C THR A 49 7.82 16.29 1.19
N GLU A 50 7.26 17.34 0.58
CA GLU A 50 8.02 18.44 -0.02
C GLU A 50 7.32 19.79 0.24
N ASP A 51 8.00 20.70 0.93
CA ASP A 51 7.55 22.09 1.14
C ASP A 51 6.07 22.24 1.59
N GLY A 52 5.64 21.44 2.57
CA GLY A 52 4.24 21.48 3.06
C GLY A 52 3.23 20.78 2.14
N ARG A 53 3.69 19.97 1.19
CA ARG A 53 2.86 19.17 0.28
C ARG A 53 3.22 17.68 0.39
N LEU A 54 2.20 16.84 0.27
CA LEU A 54 2.37 15.43 -0.03
C LEU A 54 2.41 15.28 -1.54
N VAL A 55 3.53 14.81 -2.06
CA VAL A 55 3.72 14.48 -3.47
C VAL A 55 3.44 12.99 -3.64
N ILE A 56 2.51 12.68 -4.52
CA ILE A 56 2.11 11.32 -4.88
C ILE A 56 2.74 11.02 -6.23
N GLY A 57 3.73 10.13 -6.22
CA GLY A 57 4.46 9.72 -7.40
C GLY A 57 3.60 8.98 -8.42
N LYS A 58 4.10 8.89 -9.64
CA LYS A 58 3.47 8.13 -10.73
C LYS A 58 3.23 6.67 -10.33
N GLY A 59 2.16 6.07 -10.84
CA GLY A 59 1.82 4.70 -10.45
C GLY A 59 0.50 4.18 -10.98
N MET A 60 0.05 3.10 -10.35
CA MET A 60 -1.14 2.34 -10.73
C MET A 60 -1.97 2.01 -9.48
N LEU A 61 -3.26 2.29 -9.57
CA LEU A 61 -4.27 1.96 -8.56
C LEU A 61 -5.32 1.03 -9.19
N LYS A 62 -5.85 0.09 -8.41
CA LYS A 62 -7.04 -0.68 -8.78
C LYS A 62 -8.22 -0.24 -7.92
N PHE A 63 -9.36 0.02 -8.54
CA PHE A 63 -10.62 0.25 -7.84
C PHE A 63 -11.79 -0.29 -8.67
N HIS A 64 -12.61 -1.19 -8.12
CA HIS A 64 -13.77 -1.81 -8.78
C HIS A 64 -13.47 -2.32 -10.21
N ASP A 65 -12.40 -3.10 -10.35
CA ASP A 65 -11.92 -3.68 -11.63
C ASP A 65 -11.49 -2.68 -12.71
N PHE A 66 -11.36 -1.40 -12.34
CA PHE A 66 -10.72 -0.40 -13.18
C PHE A 66 -9.29 -0.11 -12.70
N ILE A 67 -8.37 0.02 -13.65
CA ILE A 67 -6.97 0.33 -13.39
C ILE A 67 -6.73 1.80 -13.72
N TYR A 68 -6.47 2.59 -12.70
CA TYR A 68 -6.14 4.01 -12.83
C TYR A 68 -4.63 4.15 -13.01
N LEU A 69 -4.23 4.83 -14.09
CA LEU A 69 -2.83 5.11 -14.39
C LEU A 69 -2.53 6.56 -14.01
N LEU A 70 -1.75 6.74 -12.95
CA LEU A 70 -1.25 8.04 -12.54
C LEU A 70 0.05 8.34 -13.29
N MET A 71 -0.07 9.09 -14.40
CA MET A 71 1.02 9.35 -15.35
C MET A 71 1.90 10.56 -14.95
N GLU A 72 1.38 11.42 -14.10
CA GLU A 72 2.01 12.63 -13.56
C GLU A 72 1.95 12.59 -12.03
N GLU A 73 2.76 13.41 -11.38
CA GLU A 73 2.72 13.53 -9.92
C GLU A 73 1.52 14.36 -9.50
N GLU A 74 0.93 14.03 -8.36
CA GLU A 74 -0.16 14.78 -7.76
C GLU A 74 0.28 15.35 -6.42
N GLU A 75 -0.18 16.56 -6.10
CA GLU A 75 0.23 17.26 -4.89
C GLU A 75 -0.97 17.60 -4.02
N VAL A 76 -0.85 17.31 -2.72
CA VAL A 76 -1.85 17.70 -1.73
C VAL A 76 -1.19 18.52 -0.64
N ALA A 77 -1.55 19.79 -0.53
CA ALA A 77 -1.06 20.66 0.54
C ALA A 77 -1.56 20.18 1.91
N TYR A 78 -0.66 20.16 2.89
CA TYR A 78 -0.99 19.86 4.29
C TYR A 78 -0.60 21.01 5.21
N GLN A 79 -1.25 21.07 6.36
CA GLN A 79 -0.91 22.00 7.43
C GLN A 79 -0.89 21.27 8.78
N PRO A 80 -0.12 21.74 9.76
CA PRO A 80 -0.25 21.27 11.13
C PRO A 80 -1.65 21.53 11.66
N LYS A 81 -2.31 20.48 12.19
CA LYS A 81 -3.65 20.59 12.77
C LYS A 81 -3.76 20.07 14.20
N ASN A 82 -2.66 19.52 14.75
CA ASN A 82 -2.66 18.84 16.05
C ASN A 82 -3.80 17.81 16.18
N ARG A 83 -4.02 17.04 15.11
CA ARG A 83 -4.98 15.94 14.99
C ARG A 83 -4.58 15.03 13.83
N TRP A 84 -5.21 13.87 13.75
CA TRP A 84 -5.03 12.96 12.62
C TRP A 84 -5.52 13.59 11.32
N GLN A 85 -4.72 13.41 10.28
CA GLN A 85 -5.06 13.69 8.89
C GLN A 85 -4.76 12.44 8.07
N VAL A 86 -5.68 12.09 7.18
CA VAL A 86 -5.57 10.93 6.29
C VAL A 86 -5.59 11.40 4.84
N LEU A 87 -4.61 10.95 4.07
CA LEU A 87 -4.61 11.12 2.63
C LEU A 87 -5.50 10.04 2.02
N LYS A 88 -6.61 10.46 1.41
CA LYS A 88 -7.56 9.58 0.73
C LYS A 88 -7.46 9.78 -0.78
N ALA A 89 -7.61 8.69 -1.51
CA ALA A 89 -7.94 8.72 -2.93
C ALA A 89 -9.44 8.42 -3.08
N GLU A 90 -10.17 9.30 -3.73
CA GLU A 90 -11.58 9.12 -4.09
C GLU A 90 -11.73 8.89 -5.59
N PHE A 91 -12.45 7.84 -5.95
CA PHE A 91 -12.68 7.44 -7.32
C PHE A 91 -14.04 7.96 -7.79
N LEU A 92 -14.01 8.69 -8.90
CA LEU A 92 -15.17 9.33 -9.48
C LEU A 92 -15.36 8.81 -10.90
N GLU A 93 -16.59 8.42 -11.17
CA GLU A 93 -17.04 7.98 -12.49
C GLU A 93 -18.06 8.98 -13.03
N ASP A 94 -17.84 9.44 -14.26
CA ASP A 94 -18.75 10.32 -14.97
C ASP A 94 -19.03 9.72 -16.36
N ASP A 95 -20.26 9.26 -16.55
CA ASP A 95 -20.79 8.68 -17.79
C ASP A 95 -21.85 9.59 -18.44
N THR A 96 -21.83 10.89 -18.12
CA THR A 96 -22.81 11.86 -18.67
C THR A 96 -22.46 12.29 -20.10
N ASN A 97 -21.22 12.09 -20.54
CA ASN A 97 -20.77 12.45 -21.87
C ASN A 97 -21.03 11.32 -22.88
N LEU A 98 -21.62 11.66 -24.04
CA LEU A 98 -21.97 10.67 -25.07
C LEU A 98 -20.75 10.07 -25.81
N ASP A 99 -19.62 10.76 -25.79
CA ASP A 99 -18.41 10.38 -26.53
C ASP A 99 -17.39 9.61 -25.67
N TYR A 100 -17.45 9.75 -24.34
CA TYR A 100 -16.52 9.07 -23.43
C TYR A 100 -17.10 8.91 -22.03
N LYS A 101 -16.57 7.91 -21.32
CA LYS A 101 -16.74 7.75 -19.88
C LYS A 101 -15.46 8.22 -19.17
N ALA A 102 -15.59 9.15 -18.24
CA ALA A 102 -14.45 9.69 -17.49
C ALA A 102 -14.30 8.96 -16.15
N TYR A 103 -13.11 8.43 -15.92
CA TYR A 103 -12.68 7.89 -14.63
C TYR A 103 -11.63 8.83 -14.06
N ARG A 104 -11.90 9.36 -12.87
CA ARG A 104 -11.01 10.32 -12.19
C ARG A 104 -10.67 9.81 -10.81
N VAL A 105 -9.46 10.10 -10.38
CA VAL A 105 -9.04 9.95 -9.00
C VAL A 105 -8.77 11.34 -8.43
N ARG A 106 -9.34 11.63 -7.27
CA ARG A 106 -9.07 12.86 -6.52
C ARG A 106 -8.34 12.53 -5.24
N PHE A 107 -7.20 13.17 -5.00
CA PHE A 107 -6.46 13.06 -3.75
C PHE A 107 -6.77 14.24 -2.84
N PHE A 108 -7.04 13.98 -1.57
CA PHE A 108 -7.35 15.02 -0.60
C PHE A 108 -7.04 14.55 0.83
N LEU A 109 -6.89 15.52 1.73
CA LEU A 109 -6.75 15.27 3.15
C LEU A 109 -8.10 15.37 3.85
N ASP A 110 -8.35 14.42 4.72
CA ASP A 110 -9.51 14.36 5.58
C ASP A 110 -9.07 14.23 7.04
N GLU A 111 -9.92 14.65 7.97
CA GLU A 111 -9.73 14.46 9.41
C GLU A 111 -10.53 13.24 9.91
N GLU A 112 -11.55 12.80 9.16
CA GLU A 112 -12.31 11.60 9.43
C GLU A 112 -11.56 10.36 8.92
N LEU A 113 -11.33 9.39 9.80
CA LEU A 113 -10.60 8.17 9.46
C LEU A 113 -11.48 7.16 8.71
N GLU A 114 -12.81 7.26 8.81
CA GLU A 114 -13.71 6.41 8.03
C GLU A 114 -13.55 6.68 6.52
N LEU A 115 -13.60 5.60 5.73
CA LEU A 115 -13.58 5.68 4.28
C LEU A 115 -15.00 5.67 3.75
N GLY A 116 -15.31 6.58 2.83
CA GLY A 116 -16.50 6.47 1.98
C GLY A 116 -16.40 5.25 1.05
N GLU A 117 -17.53 4.86 0.46
CA GLU A 117 -17.61 3.67 -0.40
C GLU A 117 -16.61 3.71 -1.56
N ASN A 118 -16.37 4.89 -2.14
CA ASN A 118 -15.49 5.11 -3.28
C ASN A 118 -14.09 5.62 -2.87
N GLN A 119 -13.63 5.30 -1.68
CA GLN A 119 -12.39 5.85 -1.12
C GLN A 119 -11.41 4.77 -0.67
N MET A 120 -10.12 5.08 -0.77
CA MET A 120 -9.06 4.29 -0.15
C MET A 120 -8.08 5.17 0.62
N GLU A 121 -7.56 4.64 1.71
CA GLU A 121 -6.50 5.28 2.49
C GLU A 121 -5.15 5.06 1.81
N MET A 122 -4.39 6.14 1.59
CA MET A 122 -3.03 6.09 1.06
C MET A 122 -1.98 6.18 2.17
N CYS A 123 -2.19 7.07 3.14
CA CYS A 123 -1.39 7.19 4.35
C CYS A 123 -2.14 8.03 5.39
N ARG A 124 -1.67 8.04 6.62
CA ARG A 124 -2.16 8.96 7.67
C ARG A 124 -1.00 9.58 8.44
N PHE A 125 -1.23 10.70 9.11
CA PHE A 125 -0.24 11.34 9.97
C PHE A 125 -0.91 12.24 11.01
N TYR A 126 -0.22 12.48 12.13
CA TYR A 126 -0.57 13.52 13.08
C TYR A 126 0.54 14.57 13.06
N LEU A 127 0.26 15.76 12.52
CA LEU A 127 1.25 16.83 12.43
C LEU A 127 1.01 17.89 13.51
N ARG A 128 2.03 18.08 14.36
CA ARG A 128 2.04 19.07 15.43
C ARG A 128 2.45 20.44 14.92
N GLU A 129 1.89 21.47 15.53
CA GLU A 129 2.30 22.85 15.25
C GLU A 129 3.78 23.08 15.57
N GLY A 130 4.49 23.75 14.66
CA GLY A 130 5.94 23.96 14.76
C GLY A 130 6.82 22.77 14.35
N SER A 131 6.23 21.64 13.95
CA SER A 131 6.95 20.47 13.44
C SER A 131 6.97 20.41 11.91
N THR A 132 7.92 19.65 11.37
CA THR A 132 7.97 19.26 9.96
C THR A 132 7.57 17.80 9.82
N LEU A 133 6.63 17.52 8.91
CA LEU A 133 6.25 16.15 8.58
C LEU A 133 7.39 15.47 7.84
N ARG A 134 7.78 14.27 8.27
CA ARG A 134 8.78 13.45 7.58
C ARG A 134 8.17 12.20 6.97
N ASP A 135 8.75 11.77 5.87
CA ASP A 135 8.46 10.53 5.13
C ASP A 135 9.59 9.48 5.27
N SER A 136 10.64 9.78 6.03
CA SER A 136 11.79 8.90 6.27
C SER A 136 11.77 8.28 7.67
N TYR A 137 12.20 7.01 7.74
CA TYR A 137 12.16 6.19 8.95
C TYR A 137 13.56 5.72 9.34
N LYS A 138 13.85 5.74 10.64
CA LYS A 138 15.14 5.28 11.20
C LYS A 138 15.23 3.76 11.28
N ASN A 139 14.11 3.12 11.56
CA ASN A 139 13.94 1.68 11.69
C ASN A 139 12.45 1.33 11.60
N PHE A 140 12.12 0.05 11.72
CA PHE A 140 10.79 -0.50 11.62
C PHE A 140 9.90 0.09 12.71
N ALA A 141 10.33 0.07 13.97
CA ALA A 141 9.57 0.62 15.09
C ALA A 141 9.26 2.13 14.93
N ASP A 142 10.14 2.86 14.26
CA ASP A 142 9.97 4.29 13.96
C ASP A 142 8.84 4.57 12.95
N MET A 143 8.43 3.58 12.14
CA MET A 143 7.32 3.70 11.18
C MET A 143 5.96 3.87 11.83
N SER A 144 5.80 3.42 13.08
CA SER A 144 4.59 3.62 13.89
C SER A 144 4.66 4.86 14.78
N THR A 145 5.62 5.76 14.56
CA THR A 145 5.70 7.01 15.32
C THR A 145 4.41 7.82 15.12
N GLU A 146 3.74 8.13 16.23
CA GLU A 146 2.44 8.81 16.21
C GLU A 146 2.52 10.21 15.59
N TYR A 147 3.56 10.97 15.95
CA TYR A 147 3.68 12.38 15.61
C TYR A 147 4.68 12.64 14.48
N ASP A 148 4.34 13.62 13.65
CA ASP A 148 5.19 14.28 12.66
C ASP A 148 5.84 13.31 11.66
N THR A 149 5.23 12.15 11.46
CA THR A 149 5.74 11.07 10.58
C THR A 149 4.60 10.53 9.72
N VAL A 150 4.83 10.38 8.42
CA VAL A 150 3.89 9.71 7.51
C VAL A 150 3.76 8.25 7.91
N ASN A 151 2.55 7.76 8.13
CA ASN A 151 2.27 6.37 8.48
C ASN A 151 1.65 5.64 7.29
N LEU A 152 2.36 4.64 6.79
CA LEU A 152 1.98 3.79 5.65
C LEU A 152 1.40 2.43 6.07
N ILE A 153 1.32 2.13 7.37
CA ILE A 153 0.90 0.81 7.89
C ILE A 153 -0.52 0.49 7.45
N CYS A 154 -1.41 1.48 7.48
CA CYS A 154 -2.81 1.33 7.13
C CYS A 154 -3.14 1.66 5.67
N ALA A 155 -2.11 1.91 4.84
CA ALA A 155 -2.31 2.14 3.42
C ALA A 155 -3.03 0.94 2.76
N THR A 156 -3.97 1.23 1.88
CA THR A 156 -4.72 0.23 1.12
C THR A 156 -3.87 -0.26 -0.04
N VAL A 157 -3.21 -1.41 0.12
CA VAL A 157 -2.36 -2.01 -0.91
C VAL A 157 -3.04 -3.24 -1.49
N ALA A 158 -3.12 -3.26 -2.81
CA ALA A 158 -3.69 -4.37 -3.55
C ALA A 158 -2.81 -5.60 -3.40
N GLY A 159 -3.42 -6.73 -3.04
CA GLY A 159 -2.82 -8.06 -3.06
C GLY A 159 -3.75 -9.06 -3.77
N VAL A 160 -3.24 -10.25 -4.05
CA VAL A 160 -3.96 -11.31 -4.73
C VAL A 160 -4.96 -11.95 -3.76
N GLY A 161 -6.24 -11.87 -4.09
CA GLY A 161 -7.36 -12.37 -3.29
C GLY A 161 -7.68 -11.54 -2.04
N GLU A 162 -6.68 -10.92 -1.41
CA GLU A 162 -6.83 -10.08 -0.23
C GLU A 162 -5.83 -8.91 -0.20
N LYS A 163 -6.13 -7.84 0.55
CA LYS A 163 -5.25 -6.68 0.71
C LYS A 163 -3.99 -7.05 1.49
N THR A 164 -2.86 -6.43 1.13
CA THR A 164 -1.56 -6.67 1.78
C THR A 164 -0.99 -5.42 2.44
N LEU A 165 0.21 -5.55 3.03
CA LEU A 165 0.94 -4.46 3.66
C LEU A 165 1.69 -3.61 2.63
N HIS A 166 1.92 -2.34 2.98
CA HIS A 166 2.69 -1.43 2.13
C HIS A 166 4.13 -1.95 1.90
N PRO A 167 4.64 -1.97 0.65
CA PRO A 167 5.95 -2.55 0.35
C PRO A 167 7.11 -1.94 1.13
N VAL A 168 7.04 -0.65 1.49
CA VAL A 168 8.05 0.03 2.33
C VAL A 168 8.12 -0.59 3.73
N VAL A 169 6.96 -0.89 4.33
CA VAL A 169 6.88 -1.54 5.65
C VAL A 169 7.50 -2.93 5.59
N VAL A 170 7.15 -3.71 4.57
CA VAL A 170 7.64 -5.08 4.40
C VAL A 170 9.15 -5.10 4.11
N LYS A 171 9.67 -4.16 3.30
CA LYS A 171 11.11 -4.01 3.05
C LYS A 171 11.89 -3.73 4.33
N GLN A 172 11.47 -2.72 5.09
CA GLN A 172 12.13 -2.34 6.33
C GLN A 172 12.22 -3.52 7.31
N PHE A 173 11.14 -4.30 7.40
CA PHE A 173 11.13 -5.52 8.19
C PHE A 173 12.13 -6.58 7.71
N GLY A 174 12.16 -6.85 6.40
CA GLY A 174 13.09 -7.80 5.80
C GLY A 174 14.55 -7.39 6.01
N GLU A 175 14.85 -6.11 5.89
CA GLU A 175 16.20 -5.56 6.14
C GLU A 175 16.62 -5.72 7.61
N GLU A 176 15.71 -5.46 8.56
CA GLU A 176 16.04 -5.63 9.98
C GLU A 176 16.15 -7.09 10.42
N ILE A 177 15.30 -7.97 9.87
CA ILE A 177 15.47 -9.41 10.08
C ILE A 177 16.83 -9.85 9.55
N TRP A 178 17.16 -9.47 8.31
CA TRP A 178 18.42 -9.84 7.68
C TRP A 178 19.63 -9.46 8.55
N ASN A 179 19.57 -8.29 9.18
CA ASN A 179 20.62 -7.76 10.03
C ASN A 179 20.54 -8.24 11.50
N ALA A 180 19.56 -9.05 11.87
CA ALA A 180 19.42 -9.56 13.24
C ALA A 180 20.57 -10.48 13.65
N LYS A 181 20.98 -10.44 14.93
CA LYS A 181 22.07 -11.29 15.42
C LYS A 181 21.72 -12.77 15.34
N GLU A 182 20.51 -13.11 15.75
CA GLU A 182 19.98 -14.47 15.70
C GLU A 182 18.94 -14.60 14.59
N LYS A 183 19.23 -15.54 13.68
CA LYS A 183 18.39 -15.87 12.52
C LYS A 183 18.31 -17.37 12.34
N GLU A 184 17.13 -17.82 11.94
CA GLU A 184 16.79 -19.17 11.54
C GLU A 184 16.65 -19.23 10.01
N THR A 185 16.61 -20.43 9.44
CA THR A 185 16.50 -20.63 7.99
C THR A 185 15.28 -19.93 7.38
N SER A 186 14.13 -19.92 8.07
CA SER A 186 12.93 -19.23 7.58
C SER A 186 13.10 -17.71 7.51
N ASP A 187 14.01 -17.12 8.28
CA ASP A 187 14.28 -15.67 8.25
C ASP A 187 15.07 -15.27 7.02
N PHE A 188 16.08 -16.06 6.65
CA PHE A 188 16.84 -15.88 5.43
C PHE A 188 15.94 -16.03 4.21
N ALA A 189 15.12 -17.09 4.18
CA ALA A 189 14.19 -17.33 3.08
C ALA A 189 13.18 -16.18 2.93
N PHE A 190 12.60 -15.72 4.04
CA PHE A 190 11.63 -14.63 4.02
C PHE A 190 12.26 -13.30 3.61
N SER A 191 13.43 -12.95 4.16
CA SER A 191 14.14 -11.72 3.81
C SER A 191 14.57 -11.71 2.33
N TYR A 192 15.04 -12.85 1.80
CA TYR A 192 15.39 -12.97 0.39
C TYR A 192 14.17 -12.82 -0.53
N MET A 193 13.03 -13.39 -0.13
CA MET A 193 11.75 -13.24 -0.85
C MET A 193 11.30 -11.76 -0.87
N ILE A 194 11.42 -11.06 0.26
CA ILE A 194 11.15 -9.62 0.36
C ILE A 194 12.06 -8.83 -0.58
N ALA A 195 13.37 -9.09 -0.55
CA ALA A 195 14.32 -8.40 -1.40
C ALA A 195 14.04 -8.63 -2.90
N SER A 196 13.80 -9.89 -3.29
CA SER A 196 13.56 -10.29 -4.68
C SER A 196 12.25 -9.71 -5.25
N SER A 197 11.23 -9.57 -4.40
CA SER A 197 9.93 -8.96 -4.76
C SER A 197 9.90 -7.44 -4.60
N LYS A 198 10.99 -6.82 -4.11
CA LYS A 198 11.02 -5.42 -3.70
C LYS A 198 9.87 -5.09 -2.74
N GLY A 199 9.66 -5.93 -1.72
CA GLY A 199 8.64 -5.74 -0.68
C GLY A 199 7.21 -6.11 -1.06
N LYS A 200 6.96 -6.48 -2.32
CA LYS A 200 5.62 -6.88 -2.78
C LYS A 200 5.36 -8.33 -2.39
N ILE A 201 4.88 -8.51 -1.16
CA ILE A 201 4.58 -9.82 -0.58
C ILE A 201 3.08 -9.94 -0.32
N GLU A 202 2.50 -11.06 -0.73
CA GLU A 202 1.10 -11.38 -0.44
C GLU A 202 0.85 -11.57 1.05
N ARG A 203 -0.32 -11.15 1.53
CA ARG A 203 -0.66 -11.18 2.96
C ARG A 203 -0.46 -12.57 3.55
N GLN A 204 -0.91 -13.62 2.86
CA GLN A 204 -0.75 -15.01 3.32
C GLN A 204 0.70 -15.41 3.58
N SER A 205 1.64 -14.93 2.76
CA SER A 205 3.07 -15.23 2.94
C SER A 205 3.61 -14.55 4.20
N ILE A 206 3.16 -13.33 4.50
CA ILE A 206 3.48 -12.62 5.74
C ILE A 206 2.88 -13.38 6.93
N ILE A 207 1.59 -13.71 6.86
CA ILE A 207 0.88 -14.45 7.91
C ILE A 207 1.55 -15.79 8.20
N ARG A 208 1.90 -16.59 7.18
CA ARG A 208 2.57 -17.88 7.37
C ARG A 208 3.93 -17.74 8.07
N TYR A 209 4.69 -16.70 7.70
CA TYR A 209 5.96 -16.40 8.37
C TYR A 209 5.72 -16.04 9.86
N LEU A 210 4.72 -15.19 10.15
CA LEU A 210 4.38 -14.85 11.53
C LEU A 210 3.88 -16.06 12.34
N GLN A 211 3.09 -16.95 11.74
CA GLN A 211 2.63 -18.19 12.38
C GLN A 211 3.80 -19.10 12.75
N ASP A 212 4.78 -19.26 11.87
CA ASP A 212 5.99 -20.05 12.13
C ASP A 212 6.74 -19.54 13.37
N LYS A 213 6.86 -18.20 13.50
CA LYS A 213 7.50 -17.55 14.66
C LYS A 213 6.63 -17.50 15.91
N GLY A 214 5.32 -17.51 15.75
CA GLY A 214 4.31 -17.43 16.80
C GLY A 214 3.94 -18.77 17.45
N ARG A 215 4.48 -19.92 16.97
CA ARG A 215 4.11 -21.30 17.40
C ARG A 215 4.10 -21.59 18.91
N LYS A 216 4.63 -20.70 19.77
CA LYS A 216 4.60 -20.84 21.23
C LYS A 216 3.44 -20.07 21.92
N GLU A 217 2.74 -19.19 21.20
CA GLU A 217 1.68 -18.31 21.75
C GLU A 217 0.38 -18.41 20.92
N SER A 218 -0.41 -19.45 21.25
CA SER A 218 -1.84 -19.67 20.94
C SER A 218 -2.34 -19.66 19.48
N GLU A 219 -3.46 -20.36 19.27
CA GLU A 219 -4.27 -20.50 18.04
C GLU A 219 -4.87 -19.16 17.58
N LYS A 220 -4.04 -18.17 17.27
CA LYS A 220 -4.53 -16.90 16.74
C LYS A 220 -5.00 -17.09 15.31
N ILE A 221 -6.25 -16.72 15.03
CA ILE A 221 -6.81 -16.66 13.68
C ILE A 221 -6.20 -15.44 12.98
N LEU A 222 -4.96 -15.57 12.51
CA LEU A 222 -4.21 -14.48 11.88
C LEU A 222 -4.85 -13.98 10.58
N SER A 223 -5.80 -14.71 10.01
CA SER A 223 -6.57 -14.30 8.82
C SER A 223 -7.54 -13.14 9.10
N GLU A 224 -7.88 -12.88 10.36
CA GLU A 224 -8.77 -11.77 10.74
C GLU A 224 -8.01 -10.50 11.16
N TRP A 225 -6.68 -10.56 11.16
CA TRP A 225 -5.86 -9.44 11.62
C TRP A 225 -5.93 -8.28 10.65
N ASP A 226 -6.02 -7.06 11.18
CA ASP A 226 -5.79 -5.84 10.44
C ASP A 226 -4.29 -5.56 10.26
N ASN A 227 -3.95 -4.52 9.49
CA ASN A 227 -2.55 -4.18 9.24
C ASN A 227 -1.78 -3.75 10.50
N ASN A 228 -2.44 -3.13 11.49
CA ASN A 228 -1.79 -2.72 12.73
C ASN A 228 -1.44 -3.93 13.59
N MET A 229 -2.33 -4.94 13.64
CA MET A 229 -2.07 -6.21 14.35
C MET A 229 -0.90 -6.97 13.73
N ILE A 230 -0.86 -7.08 12.38
CA ILE A 230 0.28 -7.71 11.68
C ILE A 230 1.57 -6.94 11.95
N TYR A 231 1.54 -5.62 11.83
CA TYR A 231 2.71 -4.78 12.09
C TYR A 231 3.21 -4.93 13.54
N ALA A 232 2.32 -4.95 14.53
CA ALA A 232 2.69 -5.12 15.94
C ALA A 232 3.37 -6.48 16.19
N GLU A 233 2.92 -7.53 15.53
CA GLU A 233 3.54 -8.85 15.62
C GLU A 233 4.91 -8.90 14.93
N MET A 234 5.04 -8.26 13.77
CA MET A 234 6.35 -8.06 13.11
C MET A 234 7.33 -7.34 14.05
N GLU A 235 6.89 -6.25 14.68
CA GLU A 235 7.72 -5.51 15.64
C GLU A 235 8.09 -6.35 16.87
N ARG A 236 7.16 -7.18 17.38
CA ARG A 236 7.41 -8.12 18.49
C ARG A 236 8.53 -9.10 18.14
N ILE A 237 8.51 -9.66 16.93
CA ILE A 237 9.55 -10.57 16.43
C ILE A 237 10.92 -9.87 16.37
N LEU A 238 10.98 -8.63 15.87
CA LEU A 238 12.23 -7.86 15.83
C LEU A 238 12.76 -7.56 17.24
N ARG A 239 11.88 -7.22 18.19
CA ARG A 239 12.26 -6.99 19.60
C ARG A 239 12.89 -8.24 20.23
N HIS A 240 12.30 -9.43 20.02
CA HIS A 240 12.86 -10.68 20.51
C HIS A 240 14.24 -11.01 19.95
N ARG A 241 14.58 -10.48 18.77
CA ARG A 241 15.85 -10.74 18.07
C ARG A 241 16.92 -9.69 18.34
N GLY A 242 16.66 -8.77 19.26
CA GLY A 242 17.59 -7.70 19.63
C GLY A 242 17.80 -6.65 18.53
N THR A 243 16.92 -6.59 17.53
CA THR A 243 16.91 -5.54 16.50
C THR A 243 15.80 -4.51 16.72
N GLY A 244 14.76 -4.85 17.49
CA GLY A 244 13.69 -3.93 17.84
C GLY A 244 14.18 -2.84 18.80
N HIS A 245 14.21 -1.59 18.33
CA HIS A 245 14.55 -0.41 19.13
C HIS A 245 13.30 0.20 19.84
N GLY A 246 12.28 -0.62 20.09
CA GLY A 246 10.98 -0.15 20.62
C GLY A 246 11.10 0.46 22.02
N LYS A 247 10.38 1.57 22.24
CA LYS A 247 10.11 2.11 23.57
C LYS A 247 9.35 1.05 24.37
N GLY A 248 9.82 0.74 25.57
CA GLY A 248 9.15 -0.19 26.49
C GLY A 248 7.73 0.27 26.82
N TYR A 249 6.73 -0.27 26.12
CA TYR A 249 5.35 -0.25 26.59
C TYR A 249 5.14 -1.48 27.46
N ASP A 250 5.32 -1.27 28.76
CA ASP A 250 4.91 -2.21 29.79
C ASP A 250 3.38 -2.28 29.78
N ARG A 251 2.81 -3.29 29.10
CA ARG A 251 1.36 -3.55 29.13
C ARG A 251 0.99 -3.98 30.55
N LYS A 252 0.63 -3.04 31.41
CA LYS A 252 -0.25 -3.35 32.55
C LYS A 252 -1.62 -3.72 31.99
N MET A 253 -1.83 -5.02 31.76
CA MET A 253 -3.17 -5.56 31.59
C MET A 253 -3.90 -5.41 32.93
N ILE A 254 -4.87 -4.50 32.98
CA ILE A 254 -5.87 -4.47 34.04
C ILE A 254 -6.94 -5.46 33.60
N TYR A 255 -6.99 -6.62 34.26
CA TYR A 255 -8.18 -7.46 34.23
C TYR A 255 -9.25 -6.76 35.06
N VAL A 256 -10.38 -6.45 34.43
CA VAL A 256 -11.60 -6.10 35.17
C VAL A 256 -12.34 -7.42 35.37
N GLU A 257 -12.52 -7.81 36.63
CA GLU A 257 -13.38 -8.92 37.05
C GLU A 257 -14.85 -8.69 36.67
#